data_AF-A0A0K1R0Z7-F1
#
_entry.id   AF-A0A0K1R0Z7-F1
#
_cell.length_a   1.000
_cell.length_b   1.000
_cell.length_c   1.000
_cell.angle_alpha   90.00
_cell.angle_beta   90.00
_cell.angle_gamma   90.00
#
_symmetry.space_group_name_H-M   'P 1'
#
loop_
_entity.id
_entity.type
_entity.pdbx_description
1 polymer ?
#
loop_
_entity_poly.entity_id
_entity_poly.type
_entity_poly.pdbx_seq_one_letter_code
_entity_poly.pdbx_strand_id
1 'polypeptide(L)'
;MKVGYKDIRCVESGGPEPGVGCAGRGVITSINFLEENGAYENIDYVSYDVLGDVVCGGFAMPIRENKAQEIYIVMSGEMMAMYAANNISKGILKYANSGGVRLGGLICNERQTDKELELAEALAKKLGTQLIYFVPRDNVVQHAELRRMTVLEYAPDSKQADHY
;
A
#
# COMPACT_ATOMS: atom_id res chain seq x y z
N MET A 1 4.12 -12.95 -15.23
CA MET A 1 3.68 -13.19 -13.84
C MET A 1 4.64 -14.18 -13.22
N LYS A 2 5.14 -13.91 -12.02
CA LYS A 2 5.96 -14.87 -11.25
C LYS A 2 5.13 -15.39 -10.08
N VAL A 3 5.43 -16.59 -9.62
CA VAL A 3 4.81 -17.16 -8.42
C VAL A 3 5.81 -17.03 -7.27
N GLY A 4 5.39 -16.38 -6.21
CA GLY A 4 6.16 -16.16 -4.98
C GLY A 4 5.82 -17.18 -3.89
N TYR A 5 6.13 -16.82 -2.65
CA TYR A 5 5.81 -17.63 -1.48
C TYR A 5 4.31 -17.91 -1.36
N LYS A 6 3.92 -19.12 -0.95
CA LYS A 6 2.52 -19.58 -0.84
C LYS A 6 1.68 -19.32 -2.09
N ASP A 7 2.26 -19.54 -3.27
CA ASP A 7 1.61 -19.40 -4.56
C ASP A 7 1.08 -17.98 -4.88
N ILE A 8 1.58 -16.95 -4.19
CA ILE A 8 1.20 -15.56 -4.45
C ILE A 8 1.69 -15.16 -5.85
N ARG A 9 0.75 -14.71 -6.68
CA ARG A 9 1.02 -14.27 -8.05
C ARG A 9 1.51 -12.83 -8.06
N CYS A 10 2.72 -12.59 -8.55
CA CYS A 10 3.37 -11.27 -8.58
C CYS A 10 3.59 -10.77 -10.01
N VAL A 11 3.41 -9.46 -10.21
CA VAL A 11 3.67 -8.75 -11.45
C VAL A 11 4.13 -7.33 -11.13
N GLU A 12 5.09 -6.84 -11.91
CA GLU A 12 5.61 -5.48 -11.81
C GLU A 12 5.15 -4.69 -13.03
N SER A 13 4.62 -3.48 -12.80
CA SER A 13 4.23 -2.58 -13.91
C SER A 13 5.44 -2.05 -14.69
N GLY A 14 6.58 -1.92 -13.99
CA GLY A 14 7.74 -1.21 -14.50
C GLY A 14 7.48 0.30 -14.63
N GLY A 15 8.46 1.00 -15.22
CA GLY A 15 8.39 2.44 -15.44
C GLY A 15 9.54 2.90 -16.33
N PRO A 16 9.46 4.13 -16.85
CA PRO A 16 10.57 4.72 -17.60
C PRO A 16 11.76 5.05 -16.68
N GLU A 17 12.92 5.29 -17.26
CA GLU A 17 14.10 5.73 -16.53
C GLU A 17 13.87 7.07 -15.80
N PRO A 18 14.55 7.32 -14.66
CA PRO A 18 14.44 8.58 -13.93
C PRO A 18 14.69 9.80 -14.83
N GLY A 19 13.76 10.76 -14.82
CA GLY A 19 13.83 11.97 -15.64
C GLY A 19 13.23 11.85 -17.06
N VAL A 20 12.72 10.67 -17.44
CA VAL A 20 12.12 10.43 -18.76
C VAL A 20 10.67 9.97 -18.61
N GLY A 21 9.75 10.53 -19.40
CA GLY A 21 8.37 10.05 -19.51
C GLY A 21 7.51 10.23 -18.24
N CYS A 22 6.52 9.36 -18.06
CA CYS A 22 5.60 9.39 -16.93
C CYS A 22 5.42 7.97 -16.36
N ALA A 23 5.89 7.76 -15.13
CA ALA A 23 5.77 6.47 -14.43
C ALA A 23 4.32 6.00 -14.29
N GLY A 24 3.38 6.95 -14.10
CA GLY A 24 1.95 6.63 -14.05
C GLY A 24 1.41 5.98 -15.33
N ARG A 25 2.02 6.23 -16.50
CA ARG A 25 1.58 5.56 -17.75
C ARG A 25 1.86 4.06 -17.72
N GLY A 26 2.97 3.64 -17.11
CA GLY A 26 3.30 2.21 -16.95
C GLY A 26 2.26 1.47 -16.12
N VAL A 27 1.79 2.11 -15.04
CA VAL A 27 0.72 1.58 -14.18
C VAL A 27 -0.57 1.37 -14.96
N ILE A 28 -1.00 2.37 -15.74
CA ILE A 28 -2.23 2.26 -16.55
C ILE A 28 -2.14 1.12 -17.55
N THR A 29 -1.06 1.06 -18.33
CA THR A 29 -0.88 0.03 -19.35
C THR A 29 -0.84 -1.36 -18.72
N SER A 30 -0.18 -1.53 -17.58
CA SER A 30 -0.04 -2.83 -16.92
C SER A 30 -1.35 -3.34 -16.35
N ILE A 31 -2.14 -2.47 -15.70
CA ILE A 31 -3.45 -2.84 -15.15
C ILE A 31 -4.41 -3.27 -16.26
N ASN A 32 -4.49 -2.49 -17.36
CA ASN A 32 -5.34 -2.83 -18.49
C ASN A 32 -4.92 -4.15 -19.15
N PHE A 33 -3.61 -4.34 -19.36
CA PHE A 33 -3.08 -5.58 -19.91
C PHE A 33 -3.45 -6.80 -19.05
N LEU A 34 -3.34 -6.69 -17.73
CA LEU A 34 -3.71 -7.77 -16.81
C LEU A 34 -5.21 -8.08 -16.86
N GLU A 35 -6.05 -7.04 -16.92
CA GLU A 35 -7.50 -7.18 -17.03
C GLU A 35 -7.91 -7.87 -18.34
N GLU A 36 -7.38 -7.41 -19.48
CA GLU A 36 -7.66 -7.97 -20.81
C GLU A 36 -7.25 -9.44 -20.94
N ASN A 37 -6.25 -9.88 -20.16
CA ASN A 37 -5.76 -11.26 -20.16
C ASN A 37 -6.37 -12.12 -19.03
N GLY A 38 -7.43 -11.65 -18.36
CA GLY A 38 -8.13 -12.42 -17.34
C GLY A 38 -7.29 -12.72 -16.09
N ALA A 39 -6.27 -11.89 -15.80
CA ALA A 39 -5.34 -12.15 -14.70
C ALA A 39 -6.03 -12.19 -13.32
N TYR A 40 -7.17 -11.52 -13.17
CA TYR A 40 -7.92 -11.39 -11.93
C TYR A 40 -8.97 -12.49 -11.70
N GLU A 41 -9.10 -13.45 -12.61
CA GLU A 41 -10.03 -14.57 -12.44
C GLU A 41 -9.55 -15.53 -11.34
N ASN A 42 -10.49 -15.99 -10.51
CA ASN A 42 -10.26 -16.90 -9.39
C ASN A 42 -9.20 -16.38 -8.40
N ILE A 43 -9.27 -15.09 -8.06
CA ILE A 43 -8.44 -14.44 -7.04
C ILE A 43 -9.35 -13.93 -5.92
N ASP A 44 -8.99 -14.25 -4.67
CA ASP A 44 -9.67 -13.73 -3.49
C ASP A 44 -9.30 -12.27 -3.20
N TYR A 45 -8.02 -11.92 -3.34
CA TYR A 45 -7.48 -10.59 -3.07
C TYR A 45 -6.46 -10.14 -4.13
N VAL A 46 -6.61 -8.90 -4.60
CA VAL A 46 -5.62 -8.21 -5.43
C VAL A 46 -5.10 -7.01 -4.64
N SER A 47 -3.80 -7.00 -4.37
CA SER A 47 -3.13 -5.87 -3.72
C SER A 47 -2.33 -5.07 -4.73
N TYR A 48 -2.51 -3.75 -4.72
CA TYR A 48 -1.73 -2.81 -5.51
C TYR A 48 -0.78 -2.06 -4.58
N ASP A 49 0.52 -2.31 -4.72
CA ASP A 49 1.56 -1.49 -4.06
C ASP A 49 1.81 -0.24 -4.91
N VAL A 50 1.41 0.92 -4.39
CA VAL A 50 1.37 2.18 -5.14
C VAL A 50 2.16 3.26 -4.40
N LEU A 51 2.96 4.00 -5.17
CA LEU A 51 3.78 5.11 -4.66
C LEU A 51 2.90 6.24 -4.07
N GLY A 52 3.11 6.55 -2.80
CA GLY A 52 2.28 7.48 -2.03
C GLY A 52 2.65 8.97 -2.12
N ASP A 53 3.86 9.29 -2.59
CA ASP A 53 4.35 10.68 -2.62
C ASP A 53 3.61 11.55 -3.66
N VAL A 54 3.10 10.91 -4.72
CA VAL A 54 2.49 11.60 -5.86
C VAL A 54 1.16 10.96 -6.21
N VAL A 55 0.07 11.65 -5.87
CA VAL A 55 -1.30 11.21 -6.19
C VAL A 55 -1.78 11.87 -7.47
N CYS A 56 -1.05 11.65 -8.58
CA CYS A 56 -1.38 12.26 -9.88
C CYS A 56 -1.38 11.25 -11.03
N GLY A 57 -2.07 11.59 -12.12
CA GLY A 57 -2.07 10.83 -13.37
C GLY A 57 -2.48 9.37 -13.17
N GLY A 58 -1.57 8.46 -13.54
CA GLY A 58 -1.82 7.01 -13.49
C GLY A 58 -1.70 6.38 -12.10
N PHE A 59 -1.05 7.02 -11.13
CA PHE A 59 -1.03 6.52 -9.75
C PHE A 59 -2.40 6.62 -9.08
N ALA A 60 -3.25 7.54 -9.55
CA ALA A 60 -4.63 7.65 -9.13
C ALA A 60 -5.57 6.72 -9.92
N MET A 61 -5.09 5.99 -10.94
CA MET A 61 -5.94 5.13 -11.77
C MET A 61 -6.65 4.03 -10.96
N PRO A 62 -6.00 3.31 -10.02
CA PRO A 62 -6.70 2.29 -9.24
C PRO A 62 -7.91 2.85 -8.48
N ILE A 63 -7.79 4.10 -8.01
CA ILE A 63 -8.83 4.83 -7.28
C ILE A 63 -9.88 5.39 -8.25
N ARG A 64 -9.44 6.04 -9.33
CA ARG A 64 -10.29 6.76 -10.28
C ARG A 64 -11.16 5.82 -11.11
N GLU A 65 -10.60 4.69 -11.52
CA GLU A 65 -11.26 3.70 -12.37
C GLU A 65 -11.84 2.53 -11.56
N ASN A 66 -11.93 2.72 -10.23
CA ASN A 66 -12.58 1.78 -9.30
C ASN A 66 -12.01 0.36 -9.37
N LYS A 67 -10.70 0.24 -9.63
CA LYS A 67 -9.97 -1.04 -9.66
C LYS A 67 -9.67 -1.55 -8.24
N ALA A 68 -9.48 -0.63 -7.29
CA ALA A 68 -9.35 -0.92 -5.87
C ALA A 68 -10.54 -0.32 -5.10
N GLN A 69 -11.22 -1.13 -4.29
CA GLN A 69 -12.38 -0.71 -3.51
C GLN A 69 -11.98 -0.23 -2.11
N GLU A 70 -10.93 -0.82 -1.55
CA GLU A 70 -10.44 -0.52 -0.21
C GLU A 70 -9.00 -0.02 -0.29
N ILE A 71 -8.74 1.13 0.33
CA ILE A 71 -7.41 1.72 0.39
C ILE A 71 -6.92 1.71 1.82
N TYR A 72 -5.73 1.18 2.03
CA TYR A 72 -5.00 1.22 3.28
C TYR A 72 -3.76 2.08 3.11
N ILE A 73 -3.53 3.01 4.03
CA ILE A 73 -2.38 3.91 3.98
C ILE A 73 -1.39 3.52 5.06
N VAL A 74 -0.19 3.12 4.65
CA VAL A 74 0.93 2.91 5.57
C VAL A 74 1.54 4.26 5.92
N MET A 75 1.68 4.56 7.21
CA MET A 75 2.25 5.82 7.71
C MET A 75 3.03 5.61 9.02
N SER A 76 3.67 6.66 9.53
CA SER A 76 4.37 6.69 10.82
C SER A 76 4.09 8.00 11.55
N GLY A 77 4.49 8.13 12.80
CA GLY A 77 4.37 9.36 13.59
C GLY A 77 5.13 10.56 13.03
N GLU A 78 5.91 10.37 11.96
CA GLU A 78 6.63 11.45 11.29
C GLU A 78 5.67 12.39 10.56
N MET A 79 5.94 13.71 10.66
CA MET A 79 5.11 14.75 10.04
C MET A 79 4.87 14.52 8.55
N MET A 80 5.91 14.10 7.81
CA MET A 80 5.81 13.86 6.36
C MET A 80 4.89 12.69 6.03
N ALA A 81 4.93 11.61 6.82
CA ALA A 81 4.06 10.45 6.63
C ALA A 81 2.59 10.80 6.91
N MET A 82 2.32 11.55 7.98
CA MET A 82 0.98 12.06 8.26
C MET A 82 0.46 13.03 7.19
N TYR A 83 1.35 13.89 6.68
CA TYR A 83 1.03 14.82 5.59
C TYR A 83 0.67 14.08 4.30
N ALA A 84 1.45 13.07 3.93
CA ALA A 84 1.17 12.21 2.79
C ALA A 84 -0.16 11.48 2.96
N ALA A 85 -0.41 10.87 4.12
CA ALA A 85 -1.67 10.18 4.42
C ALA A 85 -2.89 11.11 4.25
N ASN A 86 -2.79 12.36 4.73
CA ASN A 86 -3.84 13.36 4.54
C ASN A 86 -4.06 13.74 3.07
N ASN A 87 -2.99 13.89 2.29
CA ASN A 87 -3.09 14.21 0.87
C ASN A 87 -3.68 13.06 0.04
N ILE A 88 -3.27 11.82 0.33
CA ILE A 88 -3.88 10.63 -0.27
C ILE A 88 -5.37 10.58 0.08
N SER A 89 -5.74 10.78 1.35
CA SER A 89 -7.13 10.79 1.80
C SER A 89 -7.99 11.84 1.06
N LYS A 90 -7.46 13.03 0.80
CA LYS A 90 -8.13 14.04 -0.05
C LYS A 90 -8.32 13.56 -1.49
N GLY A 91 -7.31 12.88 -2.04
CA GLY A 91 -7.39 12.24 -3.36
C GLY A 91 -8.50 11.19 -3.42
N ILE A 92 -8.61 10.35 -2.39
CA ILE A 92 -9.67 9.35 -2.27
C ILE A 92 -11.03 10.03 -2.22
N LEU A 93 -11.21 11.04 -1.35
CA LEU A 93 -12.49 11.76 -1.22
C LEU A 93 -12.97 12.35 -2.55
N LYS A 94 -12.05 12.84 -3.40
CA LYS A 94 -12.37 13.37 -4.73
C LYS A 94 -13.03 12.32 -5.63
N TYR A 95 -12.62 11.05 -5.52
CA TYR A 95 -13.12 9.95 -6.35
C TYR A 95 -14.16 9.08 -5.65
N ALA A 96 -14.30 9.17 -4.31
CA ALA A 96 -15.25 8.39 -3.52
C ALA A 96 -16.71 8.63 -3.90
N ASN A 97 -17.03 9.81 -4.44
CA ASN A 97 -18.38 10.16 -4.93
C ASN A 97 -18.70 9.54 -6.30
N SER A 98 -17.70 9.22 -7.11
CA SER A 98 -17.87 8.70 -8.48
C SER A 98 -17.58 7.20 -8.60
N GLY A 99 -16.64 6.69 -7.81
CA GLY A 99 -16.27 5.28 -7.71
C GLY A 99 -16.43 4.83 -6.27
N GLY A 100 -16.91 3.62 -6.04
CA GLY A 100 -17.20 3.05 -4.71
C GLY A 100 -15.99 2.89 -3.78
N VAL A 101 -14.84 3.47 -4.13
CA VAL A 101 -13.58 3.41 -3.40
C VAL A 101 -13.68 4.10 -2.04
N ARG A 102 -13.14 3.46 -1.00
CA ARG A 102 -13.16 3.93 0.39
C ARG A 102 -11.78 3.84 1.03
N LEU A 103 -11.53 4.73 1.99
CA LEU A 103 -10.38 4.62 2.89
C LEU A 103 -10.70 3.58 3.96
N GLY A 104 -10.11 2.39 3.84
CA GLY A 104 -10.31 1.27 4.76
C GLY A 104 -9.64 1.48 6.11
N GLY A 105 -8.48 2.13 6.13
CA GLY A 105 -7.79 2.49 7.36
C GLY A 105 -6.34 2.93 7.20
N LEU A 106 -5.74 3.31 8.33
CA LEU A 106 -4.32 3.57 8.44
C LEU A 106 -3.61 2.35 9.03
N ILE A 107 -2.38 2.11 8.61
CA ILE A 107 -1.47 1.14 9.21
C ILE A 107 -0.25 1.92 9.66
N CYS A 108 0.03 1.93 10.96
CA CYS A 108 1.22 2.60 11.48
C CYS A 108 2.41 1.65 11.42
N ASN A 109 3.46 2.01 10.69
CA ASN A 109 4.75 1.33 10.70
C ASN A 109 5.69 2.09 11.62
N GLU A 110 5.90 1.54 12.81
CA GLU A 110 6.54 2.21 13.93
C GLU A 110 7.93 2.75 13.58
N ARG A 111 8.19 3.99 14.00
CA ARG A 111 9.50 4.66 13.94
C ARG A 111 10.10 4.87 15.33
N GLN A 112 9.46 4.33 16.37
CA GLN A 112 9.85 4.40 17.77
C GLN A 112 9.88 5.85 18.26
N THR A 113 8.88 6.62 17.84
CA THR A 113 8.67 8.01 18.29
C THR A 113 7.74 8.06 19.51
N ASP A 114 7.91 9.07 20.35
CA ASP A 114 7.09 9.19 21.56
C ASP A 114 5.61 9.37 21.20
N LYS A 115 4.75 8.54 21.81
CA LYS A 115 3.28 8.56 21.62
C LYS A 115 2.82 8.36 20.16
N GLU A 116 3.57 7.58 19.40
CA GLU A 116 3.30 7.32 17.99
C GLU A 116 1.94 6.66 17.76
N LEU A 117 1.56 5.72 18.63
CA LEU A 117 0.27 5.04 18.58
C LEU A 117 -0.89 6.02 18.77
N GLU A 118 -0.84 6.84 19.82
CA GLU A 118 -1.90 7.82 20.11
C GLU A 118 -2.02 8.86 19.00
N LEU A 119 -0.89 9.24 18.39
CA LEU A 119 -0.86 10.17 17.26
C LEU A 119 -1.51 9.53 16.02
N ALA A 120 -1.21 8.28 15.71
CA ALA A 120 -1.78 7.55 14.58
C ALA A 120 -3.29 7.34 14.75
N GLU A 121 -3.74 6.96 15.94
CA GLU A 121 -5.17 6.84 16.28
C GLU A 121 -5.90 8.18 16.16
N ALA A 122 -5.31 9.26 16.66
CA ALA A 122 -5.88 10.60 16.58
C ALA A 122 -6.01 11.07 15.12
N LEU A 123 -5.01 10.78 14.27
CA LEU A 123 -5.06 11.08 12.84
C LEU A 123 -6.18 10.28 12.14
N ALA A 124 -6.25 8.96 12.39
CA ALA A 124 -7.29 8.11 11.82
C ALA A 124 -8.69 8.64 12.14
N LYS A 125 -8.94 8.99 13.41
CA LYS A 125 -10.20 9.58 13.86
C LYS A 125 -10.51 10.90 13.16
N LYS A 126 -9.52 11.77 12.95
CA LYS A 126 -9.68 13.05 12.24
C LYS A 126 -9.99 12.86 10.75
N LEU A 127 -9.45 11.82 10.13
CA LEU A 127 -9.71 11.45 8.74
C LEU A 127 -11.04 10.68 8.56
N GLY A 128 -11.74 10.36 9.65
CA GLY A 128 -12.99 9.59 9.62
C GLY A 128 -12.76 8.11 9.30
N THR A 129 -11.59 7.57 9.66
CA THR A 129 -11.23 6.17 9.48
C THR A 129 -10.69 5.57 10.79
N GLN A 130 -10.14 4.36 10.73
CA GLN A 130 -9.56 3.63 11.85
C GLN A 130 -8.07 3.38 11.66
N LEU A 131 -7.34 3.26 12.77
CA LEU A 131 -6.02 2.63 12.77
C LEU A 131 -6.27 1.11 12.79
N ILE A 132 -5.95 0.45 11.68
CA ILE A 132 -6.18 -1.00 11.52
C ILE A 132 -5.17 -1.77 12.34
N TYR A 133 -3.91 -1.32 12.31
CA TYR A 133 -2.83 -2.00 12.99
C TYR A 133 -1.65 -1.08 13.25
N PHE A 134 -0.90 -1.42 14.30
CA PHE A 134 0.37 -0.79 14.65
C PHE A 134 1.46 -1.85 14.53
N VAL A 135 2.24 -1.77 13.46
CA VAL A 135 3.34 -2.69 13.14
C VAL A 135 4.59 -2.23 13.89
N PRO A 136 5.10 -3.03 14.84
CA PRO A 136 6.29 -2.64 15.58
C PRO A 136 7.55 -2.72 14.73
N ARG A 137 8.56 -1.96 15.15
CA ARG A 137 9.88 -1.93 14.51
C ARG A 137 10.73 -3.09 15.01
N ASP A 138 11.09 -4.02 14.12
CA ASP A 138 11.98 -5.14 14.43
C ASP A 138 13.09 -5.32 13.37
N ASN A 139 14.31 -5.62 13.82
CA ASN A 139 15.47 -5.83 12.96
C ASN A 139 15.41 -7.14 12.14
N VAL A 140 14.55 -8.08 12.53
CA VAL A 140 14.31 -9.33 11.79
C VAL A 140 13.81 -9.05 10.37
N VAL A 141 13.12 -7.92 10.16
CA VAL A 141 12.65 -7.49 8.84
C VAL A 141 13.84 -7.29 7.89
N GLN A 142 14.87 -6.54 8.30
CA GLN A 142 16.07 -6.36 7.45
C GLN A 142 16.81 -7.69 7.23
N HIS A 143 16.84 -8.58 8.23
CA HIS A 143 17.45 -9.89 8.07
C HIS A 143 16.72 -10.76 7.03
N ALA A 144 15.38 -10.69 6.98
CA ALA A 144 14.57 -11.37 5.97
C ALA A 144 14.75 -10.73 4.57
N GLU A 145 14.70 -9.40 4.49
CA GLU A 145 14.86 -8.64 3.24
C GLU A 145 16.23 -8.89 2.57
N LEU A 146 17.31 -8.95 3.34
CA LEU A 146 18.66 -9.28 2.83
C LEU A 146 18.72 -10.67 2.18
N ARG A 147 17.81 -11.56 2.55
CA ARG A 147 17.66 -12.91 1.99
C ARG A 147 16.57 -12.98 0.92
N ARG A 148 15.95 -11.85 0.56
CA ARG A 148 14.84 -11.74 -0.39
C ARG A 148 13.63 -12.59 0.01
N MET A 149 13.38 -12.66 1.32
CA MET A 149 12.27 -13.40 1.91
C MET A 149 11.40 -12.46 2.74
N THR A 150 10.14 -12.83 2.92
CA THR A 150 9.28 -12.20 3.95
C THR A 150 9.67 -12.72 5.33
N VAL A 151 9.27 -12.03 6.40
CA VAL A 151 9.48 -12.54 7.78
C VAL A 151 8.72 -13.85 8.00
N LEU A 152 7.52 -14.00 7.43
CA LEU A 152 6.73 -15.25 7.50
C LEU A 152 7.46 -16.46 6.89
N GLU A 153 8.29 -16.23 5.88
CA GLU A 153 9.10 -17.29 5.26
C GLU A 153 10.44 -17.50 5.99
N TYR A 154 11.11 -16.41 6.38
CA TYR A 154 12.45 -16.46 6.96
C TYR A 154 12.46 -16.86 8.44
N ALA A 155 11.54 -16.31 9.23
CA ALA A 155 11.48 -16.47 10.67
C ALA A 155 10.00 -16.56 11.14
N PRO A 156 9.29 -17.65 10.78
CA PRO A 156 7.87 -17.82 11.06
C PRO A 156 7.53 -17.81 12.56
N ASP A 157 8.48 -18.19 13.42
CA ASP A 157 8.30 -18.22 14.88
C ASP A 157 8.79 -16.93 15.57
N SER A 158 9.11 -15.88 14.80
CA SER A 158 9.51 -14.59 15.36
C SER A 158 8.30 -13.79 15.84
N LYS A 159 8.48 -12.94 16.86
CA LYS A 159 7.42 -12.02 17.31
C LYS A 159 6.88 -11.15 16.18
N GLN A 160 7.74 -10.76 15.24
CA GLN A 160 7.34 -9.96 14.08
C GLN A 160 6.44 -10.75 13.12
N ALA A 161 6.61 -12.07 13.00
CA ALA A 161 5.72 -12.91 12.22
C ALA A 161 4.31 -12.95 12.82
N ASP A 162 4.16 -12.93 14.15
CA ASP A 162 2.84 -12.86 14.81
C ASP A 162 2.09 -11.54 14.50
N HIS A 163 2.81 -10.52 14.04
CA HIS A 163 2.23 -9.25 13.63
C HIS A 163 1.78 -9.22 12.16
N TYR A 164 2.02 -10.26 11.36
CA TYR A 164 1.74 -10.36 9.92
C TYR A 164 0.71 -11.44 9.58
#